data_AF-A0A1X6YFL8-F1
#
_entry.id   AF-A0A1X6YFL8-F1
#
_cell.length_a   1.000
_cell.length_b   1.000
_cell.length_c   1.000
_cell.angle_alpha   90.00
_cell.angle_beta   90.00
_cell.angle_gamma   90.00
#
_symmetry.space_group_name_H-M   'P 1'
#
loop_
_entity.id
_entity.type
_entity.pdbx_description
1 polymer ?
#
loop_
_entity_poly.entity_id
_entity_poly.type
_entity_poly.pdbx_seq_one_letter_code
_entity_poly.pdbx_strand_id
1 'polypeptide(L)'
;MIAIFSLLLVIALSLLIVRIGTIALTMTGLTEEVAKFQALSAFSGAGFTTDEAEHVVSGPARRRIIGLLIRAGSVGIVTAISTLMLSMIGAERQATADRLIILLLGVALIFALARSERLERWATPLIRHALQKSTDLDLRDYAHVLHLRENFAVGRVEGAEGSDWSGKTLKSLNLPSLGINVLGIERMDGSYVGVPDGETALKAGDRVVLFGDRDEMDRLG
;
A
#
# COMPACT_ATOMS: atom_id res chain seq x y z
N MET A 1 -5.70 -13.79 36.08
CA MET A 1 -6.80 -13.19 35.29
C MET A 1 -6.35 -11.93 34.55
N ILE A 2 -5.88 -10.87 35.23
CA ILE A 2 -5.41 -9.63 34.58
C ILE A 2 -4.36 -9.92 33.48
N ALA A 3 -3.33 -10.72 33.80
CA ALA A 3 -2.31 -11.11 32.83
C ALA A 3 -2.87 -11.84 31.59
N ILE A 4 -3.90 -12.67 31.74
CA ILE A 4 -4.51 -13.38 30.61
C ILE A 4 -5.26 -12.40 29.73
N PHE A 5 -6.05 -11.50 30.34
CA PHE A 5 -6.76 -10.46 29.59
C PHE A 5 -5.81 -9.50 28.88
N SER A 6 -4.70 -9.10 29.51
CA SER A 6 -3.70 -8.28 28.83
C SER A 6 -3.01 -9.03 27.70
N LEU A 7 -2.77 -10.34 27.82
CA LEU A 7 -2.21 -11.13 26.73
C LEU A 7 -3.18 -11.21 25.54
N LEU A 8 -4.45 -11.50 25.81
CA LEU A 8 -5.51 -11.52 24.79
C LEU A 8 -5.65 -10.14 24.12
N LEU A 9 -5.57 -9.05 24.90
CA LEU A 9 -5.59 -7.69 24.37
C LEU A 9 -4.39 -7.41 23.46
N VAL A 10 -3.18 -7.81 23.86
CA VAL A 10 -1.97 -7.66 23.04
C VAL A 10 -2.10 -8.42 21.73
N ILE A 11 -2.63 -9.65 21.76
CA ILE A 11 -2.88 -10.44 20.54
C ILE A 11 -3.90 -9.73 19.64
N ALA A 12 -5.03 -9.28 20.20
CA ALA A 12 -6.06 -8.57 19.44
C ALA A 12 -5.53 -7.28 18.81
N LEU A 13 -4.75 -6.49 19.57
CA LEU A 13 -4.13 -5.25 19.09
C LEU A 13 -3.08 -5.53 18.01
N SER A 14 -2.29 -6.61 18.17
CA SER A 14 -1.30 -7.03 17.18
C SER A 14 -1.96 -7.33 15.83
N LEU A 15 -3.06 -8.09 15.82
CA LEU A 15 -3.82 -8.39 14.61
C LEU A 15 -4.44 -7.11 13.99
N LEU A 16 -4.93 -6.20 14.83
CA LEU A 16 -5.45 -4.91 14.36
C LEU A 16 -4.36 -4.05 13.71
N ILE A 17 -3.17 -3.97 14.32
CA ILE A 17 -2.03 -3.21 13.78
C ILE A 17 -1.60 -3.79 12.42
N VAL A 18 -1.48 -5.11 12.30
CA VAL A 18 -1.17 -5.77 11.02
C VAL A 18 -2.21 -5.41 9.97
N ARG A 19 -3.50 -5.45 10.32
CA ARG A 19 -4.59 -5.12 9.41
C ARG A 19 -4.58 -3.65 8.97
N ILE A 20 -4.30 -2.71 9.89
CA ILE A 20 -4.12 -1.30 9.56
C ILE A 20 -2.93 -1.14 8.60
N GLY A 21 -1.82 -1.83 8.86
CA GLY A 21 -0.64 -1.87 7.98
C GLY A 21 -0.96 -2.35 6.57
N THR A 22 -1.72 -3.44 6.45
CA THR A 22 -2.20 -3.95 5.16
C THR A 22 -2.99 -2.89 4.40
N ILE A 23 -4.00 -2.28 5.04
CA ILE A 23 -4.83 -1.25 4.38
C ILE A 23 -3.97 -0.05 3.97
N ALA A 24 -3.07 0.40 4.84
CA ALA A 24 -2.17 1.51 4.55
C ALA A 24 -1.24 1.19 3.36
N LEU A 25 -0.69 -0.01 3.28
CA LEU A 25 0.16 -0.46 2.18
C LEU A 25 -0.63 -0.59 0.87
N THR A 26 -1.86 -1.12 0.90
CA THR A 26 -2.75 -1.16 -0.27
C THR A 26 -3.07 0.25 -0.77
N MET A 27 -3.25 1.23 0.13
CA MET A 27 -3.43 2.64 -0.25
C MET A 27 -2.21 3.24 -0.96
N THR A 28 -1.01 2.65 -0.83
CA THR A 28 0.18 3.07 -1.59
C THR A 28 0.30 2.45 -2.98
N GLY A 29 -0.69 1.64 -3.41
CA GLY A 29 -0.74 1.03 -4.74
C GLY A 29 -0.33 -0.44 -4.80
N LEU A 30 -0.08 -1.10 -3.66
CA LEU A 30 0.20 -2.54 -3.62
C LEU A 30 -1.09 -3.34 -3.75
N THR A 31 -1.02 -4.51 -4.40
CA THR A 31 -2.13 -5.47 -4.40
C THR A 31 -2.42 -5.94 -2.97
N GLU A 32 -3.67 -6.32 -2.71
CA GLU A 32 -4.10 -6.71 -1.37
C GLU A 32 -3.31 -7.91 -0.82
N GLU A 33 -3.00 -8.89 -1.66
CA GLU A 33 -2.23 -10.07 -1.29
C GLU A 33 -0.79 -9.71 -0.86
N VAL A 34 -0.13 -8.85 -1.64
CA VAL A 34 1.22 -8.37 -1.34
C VAL A 34 1.23 -7.52 -0.08
N ALA A 35 0.26 -6.61 0.08
CA ALA A 35 0.14 -5.78 1.28
C ALA A 35 -0.13 -6.59 2.55
N LYS A 36 -0.94 -7.66 2.46
CA LYS A 36 -1.20 -8.59 3.57
C LYS A 36 0.08 -9.29 4.00
N PHE A 37 0.79 -9.88 3.03
CA PHE A 37 2.04 -10.57 3.30
C PHE A 37 3.08 -9.62 3.89
N GLN A 38 3.25 -8.44 3.29
CA GLN A 38 4.25 -7.48 3.74
C GLN A 38 3.98 -6.91 5.13
N ALA A 39 2.71 -6.59 5.44
CA ALA A 39 2.36 -6.12 6.77
C ALA A 39 2.63 -7.18 7.85
N LEU A 40 2.34 -8.45 7.54
CA LEU A 40 2.59 -9.58 8.44
C LEU A 40 4.09 -9.83 8.63
N SER A 41 4.87 -9.82 7.54
CA SER A 41 6.32 -10.04 7.58
C SER A 41 7.04 -8.90 8.31
N ALA A 42 6.60 -7.65 8.09
CA ALA A 42 7.12 -6.48 8.80
C ALA A 42 6.83 -6.56 10.30
N PHE A 43 5.58 -6.87 10.68
CA PHE A 43 5.18 -6.96 12.08
C PHE A 43 5.83 -8.14 12.81
N SER A 44 5.98 -9.28 12.15
CA SER A 44 6.62 -10.46 12.75
C SER A 44 8.14 -10.34 12.85
N GLY A 45 8.76 -9.43 12.08
CA GLY A 45 10.21 -9.30 11.98
C GLY A 45 10.87 -10.40 11.14
N ALA A 46 10.10 -11.17 10.37
CA ALA A 46 10.61 -12.22 9.49
C ALA A 46 11.47 -11.66 8.34
N GLY A 47 11.28 -10.38 7.99
CA GLY A 47 12.01 -9.72 6.90
C GLY A 47 11.37 -9.94 5.53
N PHE A 48 12.11 -9.56 4.48
CA PHE A 48 11.69 -9.66 3.08
C PHE A 48 12.79 -10.33 2.26
N THR A 49 12.43 -10.94 1.13
CA THR A 49 13.41 -11.28 0.08
C THR A 49 13.96 -10.00 -0.55
N THR A 50 15.16 -10.05 -1.13
CA THR A 50 15.86 -8.87 -1.68
C THR A 50 15.07 -8.16 -2.76
N ASP A 51 14.43 -8.91 -3.67
CA ASP A 51 13.66 -8.34 -4.78
C ASP A 51 12.38 -7.64 -4.28
N GLU A 52 11.70 -8.24 -3.30
CA GLU A 52 10.54 -7.64 -2.63
C GLU A 52 10.93 -6.40 -1.83
N ALA A 53 12.08 -6.42 -1.16
CA ALA A 53 12.59 -5.29 -0.39
C ALA A 53 12.89 -4.08 -1.29
N GLU A 54 13.41 -4.29 -2.50
CA GLU A 54 13.73 -3.22 -3.45
C GLU A 54 12.45 -2.52 -3.94
N HIS A 55 11.41 -3.29 -4.25
CA HIS A 55 10.11 -2.75 -4.67
C HIS A 55 9.36 -2.03 -3.55
N VAL A 56 9.54 -2.48 -2.31
CA VAL A 56 8.90 -1.93 -1.12
C VAL A 56 9.56 -0.65 -0.62
N VAL A 57 10.90 -0.58 -0.65
CA VAL A 57 11.69 0.54 -0.12
C VAL A 57 11.74 1.73 -1.08
N SER A 58 11.36 1.55 -2.35
CA SER A 58 11.37 2.60 -3.36
C SER A 58 10.45 3.81 -3.08
N GLY A 59 9.53 3.72 -2.11
CA GLY A 59 8.62 4.81 -1.73
C GLY A 59 8.76 5.26 -0.25
N PRO A 60 8.88 6.57 0.05
CA PRO A 60 9.05 7.08 1.42
C PRO A 60 7.89 6.73 2.35
N ALA A 61 6.64 6.72 1.83
CA ALA A 61 5.45 6.35 2.59
C ALA A 61 5.47 4.87 3.02
N ARG A 62 5.78 3.94 2.10
CA ARG A 62 5.89 2.50 2.40
C ARG A 62 6.95 2.23 3.46
N ARG A 63 8.12 2.87 3.33
CA ARG A 63 9.21 2.77 4.32
C ARG A 63 8.77 3.20 5.72
N ARG A 64 7.98 4.28 5.82
CA ARG A 64 7.46 4.76 7.11
C ARG A 64 6.45 3.77 7.73
N ILE A 65 5.52 3.24 6.93
CA ILE A 65 4.54 2.25 7.39
C ILE A 65 5.25 1.00 7.91
N ILE A 66 6.18 0.45 7.12
CA ILE A 66 6.92 -0.76 7.49
C ILE A 66 7.80 -0.54 8.71
N GLY A 67 8.50 0.59 8.79
CA GLY A 67 9.29 0.93 9.97
C GLY A 67 8.45 1.08 11.25
N LEU A 68 7.19 1.50 11.15
CA LEU A 68 6.26 1.49 12.28
C LEU A 68 5.80 0.07 12.64
N LEU A 69 5.47 -0.75 11.63
CA LEU A 69 5.06 -2.14 11.84
C LEU A 69 6.15 -2.97 12.52
N ILE A 70 7.40 -2.84 12.09
CA ILE A 70 8.55 -3.53 12.70
C ILE A 70 8.68 -3.15 14.18
N ARG A 71 8.67 -1.85 14.50
CA ARG A 71 8.78 -1.36 15.88
C ARG A 71 7.61 -1.84 16.75
N ALA A 72 6.39 -1.76 16.22
CA ALA A 72 5.19 -2.24 16.91
C ALA A 72 5.25 -3.76 17.18
N GLY A 73 5.73 -4.52 16.20
CA GLY A 73 5.96 -5.95 16.30
C GLY A 73 6.89 -6.33 17.44
N SER A 74 8.07 -5.71 17.49
CA SER A 74 9.05 -5.96 18.56
C SER A 74 8.49 -5.64 19.95
N VAL A 75 7.79 -4.50 20.10
CA VAL A 75 7.13 -4.13 21.38
C VAL A 75 6.02 -5.11 21.74
N GLY A 76 5.22 -5.55 20.76
CA GLY A 76 4.14 -6.50 20.95
C GLY A 76 4.62 -7.86 21.44
N ILE A 77 5.68 -8.40 20.83
CA ILE A 77 6.28 -9.69 21.21
C ILE A 77 6.81 -9.64 22.65
N VAL A 78 7.58 -8.60 23.00
CA VAL A 78 8.11 -8.44 24.37
C VAL A 78 6.97 -8.38 25.38
N THR A 79 5.95 -7.56 25.11
CA THR A 79 4.79 -7.41 26.00
C THR A 79 4.02 -8.73 26.16
N ALA A 80 3.82 -9.47 25.07
CA ALA A 80 3.13 -10.76 25.08
C ALA A 80 3.90 -11.80 25.93
N ILE A 81 5.21 -11.92 25.72
CA ILE A 81 6.06 -12.86 26.48
C ILE A 81 6.07 -12.49 27.96
N SER A 82 6.32 -11.23 28.32
CA SER A 82 6.32 -10.78 29.72
C SER A 82 5.00 -11.06 30.41
N THR A 83 3.89 -10.82 29.71
CA THR A 83 2.54 -11.05 30.23
C THR A 83 2.25 -12.53 30.40
N LEU A 84 2.62 -13.36 29.43
CA LEU A 84 2.47 -14.81 29.51
C LEU A 84 3.26 -15.38 30.69
N MET A 85 4.51 -14.96 30.86
CA MET A 85 5.35 -15.38 32.00
C MET A 85 4.70 -14.99 33.33
N LEU A 86 4.26 -13.73 33.47
CA LEU A 86 3.59 -13.24 34.67
C LEU A 86 2.29 -14.03 34.96
N SER A 87 1.59 -14.49 33.93
CA SER A 87 0.37 -15.29 34.09
C SER A 87 0.63 -16.69 34.64
N MET A 88 1.84 -17.23 34.43
CA MET A 88 2.21 -18.61 34.78
C MET A 88 3.00 -18.70 36.09
N ILE A 89 3.73 -17.66 36.47
CA ILE A 89 4.48 -17.63 37.73
C ILE A 89 3.52 -17.64 38.93
N GLY A 90 3.72 -18.59 39.85
CA GLY A 90 2.97 -18.67 41.11
C GLY A 90 1.54 -19.22 41.01
N ALA A 91 1.17 -19.90 39.92
CA ALA A 91 -0.16 -20.48 39.75
C ALA A 91 -0.25 -21.92 40.32
N GLU A 92 -1.23 -22.18 41.20
CA GLU A 92 -1.56 -23.55 41.64
C GLU A 92 -2.09 -24.42 40.49
N ARG A 93 -1.82 -25.73 40.51
CA ARG A 93 -2.13 -26.67 39.41
C ARG A 93 -3.58 -26.59 38.88
N GLN A 94 -4.57 -26.51 39.77
CA GLN A 94 -5.99 -26.43 39.36
C GLN A 94 -6.31 -25.08 38.70
N ALA A 95 -5.82 -23.98 39.28
CA ALA A 95 -5.98 -22.64 38.72
C ALA A 95 -5.25 -22.49 37.36
N THR A 96 -4.21 -23.29 37.10
CA THR A 96 -3.50 -23.29 35.81
C THR A 96 -4.33 -23.91 34.68
N ALA A 97 -5.12 -24.95 34.96
CA ALA A 97 -5.98 -25.59 33.96
C ALA A 97 -7.08 -24.64 33.46
N ASP A 98 -7.80 -23.99 34.37
CA ASP A 98 -8.85 -23.03 34.01
C ASP A 98 -8.30 -21.84 33.21
N ARG A 99 -7.12 -21.35 33.61
CA ARG A 99 -6.41 -20.27 32.91
C ARG A 99 -6.04 -20.64 31.47
N LEU A 100 -5.58 -21.87 31.25
CA LEU A 100 -5.25 -22.37 29.92
C LEU A 100 -6.49 -22.49 29.04
N ILE A 101 -7.61 -23.00 29.58
CA ILE A 101 -8.89 -23.11 28.86
C ILE A 101 -9.36 -21.72 28.42
N ILE A 102 -9.37 -20.75 29.34
CA ILE A 102 -9.78 -19.37 29.04
C ILE A 102 -8.88 -18.73 27.99
N LEU A 103 -7.56 -18.95 28.08
CA LEU A 103 -6.61 -18.44 27.10
C LEU A 103 -6.87 -19.03 25.70
N LEU A 104 -7.04 -20.36 25.60
CA LEU A 104 -7.30 -21.03 24.33
C LEU A 104 -8.62 -20.59 23.71
N LEU A 105 -9.69 -20.52 24.50
CA LEU A 105 -11.00 -20.00 24.06
C LEU A 105 -10.91 -18.54 23.61
N GLY A 106 -10.19 -17.71 24.36
CA GLY A 106 -9.97 -16.30 24.02
C GLY A 106 -9.21 -16.12 22.72
N VAL A 107 -8.11 -16.86 22.53
CA VAL A 107 -7.34 -16.85 21.28
C VAL A 107 -8.19 -17.35 20.11
N ALA A 108 -8.90 -18.46 20.28
CA ALA A 108 -9.79 -19.00 19.26
C ALA A 108 -10.87 -17.99 18.85
N LEU A 109 -11.49 -17.33 19.83
CA LEU A 109 -12.48 -16.28 19.59
C LEU A 109 -11.88 -15.09 18.83
N ILE A 110 -10.70 -14.62 19.23
CA ILE A 110 -10.00 -13.52 18.54
C ILE A 110 -9.72 -13.89 17.08
N PHE A 111 -9.19 -15.08 16.82
CA PHE A 111 -8.92 -15.54 15.46
C PHE A 111 -10.21 -15.70 14.62
N ALA A 112 -11.28 -16.23 15.22
CA ALA A 112 -12.58 -16.34 14.57
C ALA A 112 -13.15 -14.97 14.20
N LEU A 113 -13.05 -13.99 15.10
CA LEU A 113 -13.46 -12.61 14.85
C LEU A 113 -12.61 -11.94 13.78
N ALA A 114 -11.28 -12.10 13.84
CA ALA A 114 -10.35 -11.53 12.88
C ALA A 114 -10.58 -12.03 11.45
N ARG A 115 -11.10 -13.26 11.30
CA ARG A 115 -11.43 -13.89 10.01
C ARG A 115 -12.88 -13.63 9.54
N SER A 116 -13.68 -12.93 10.33
CA SER A 116 -15.08 -12.65 9.99
C SER A 116 -15.19 -11.58 8.89
N GLU A 117 -15.87 -11.93 7.79
CA GLU A 117 -16.16 -10.98 6.70
C GLU A 117 -16.98 -9.77 7.17
N ARG A 118 -17.83 -9.94 8.20
CA ARG A 118 -18.65 -8.85 8.73
C ARG A 118 -17.78 -7.80 9.40
N LEU A 119 -16.84 -8.25 10.23
CA LEU A 119 -15.88 -7.37 10.90
C LEU A 119 -15.00 -6.68 9.85
N GLU A 120 -14.59 -7.41 8.81
CA GLU A 120 -13.82 -6.88 7.70
C GLU A 120 -14.54 -5.75 6.96
N ARG A 121 -15.81 -5.96 6.57
CA ARG A 121 -16.60 -4.95 5.86
C ARG A 121 -16.83 -3.69 6.68
N TRP A 122 -16.92 -3.80 8.00
CA TRP A 122 -17.13 -2.65 8.90
C TRP A 122 -15.82 -1.96 9.30
N ALA A 123 -14.77 -2.71 9.62
CA ALA A 123 -13.50 -2.18 10.08
C ALA A 123 -12.73 -1.47 8.95
N THR A 124 -12.78 -2.00 7.73
CA THR A 124 -12.03 -1.46 6.59
C THR A 124 -12.36 0.01 6.27
N PRO A 125 -13.63 0.43 6.11
CA PRO A 125 -13.95 1.83 5.85
C PRO A 125 -13.58 2.75 7.02
N LEU A 126 -13.72 2.28 8.26
CA LEU A 126 -13.33 3.04 9.46
C LEU A 126 -11.82 3.27 9.50
N ILE A 127 -11.02 2.22 9.28
CA ILE A 127 -9.57 2.31 9.24
C ILE A 127 -9.13 3.22 8.11
N ARG A 128 -9.71 3.08 6.91
CA ARG A 128 -9.41 3.95 5.76
C ARG A 128 -9.70 5.42 6.08
N HIS A 129 -10.86 5.72 6.66
CA HIS A 129 -11.23 7.09 7.01
C HIS A 129 -10.31 7.68 8.09
N ALA A 130 -9.98 6.90 9.13
CA ALA A 130 -9.04 7.30 10.18
C ALA A 130 -7.63 7.56 9.62
N LEU A 131 -7.15 6.68 8.73
CA LEU A 131 -5.86 6.84 8.08
C LEU A 131 -5.82 8.07 7.16
N GLN A 132 -6.88 8.34 6.39
CA GLN A 132 -6.96 9.54 5.55
C GLN A 132 -6.95 10.84 6.35
N LYS A 133 -7.54 10.84 7.55
CA LYS A 133 -7.57 12.02 8.42
C LYS A 133 -6.25 12.24 9.17
N SER A 134 -5.57 11.16 9.55
CA SER A 134 -4.37 11.21 10.40
C SER A 134 -3.06 11.09 9.64
N THR A 135 -3.09 10.53 8.44
CA THR A 135 -1.89 10.26 7.66
C THR A 135 -1.94 11.16 6.45
N ASP A 136 -1.07 12.17 6.46
CA ASP A 136 -0.60 12.83 5.25
C ASP A 136 0.28 11.80 4.51
N LEU A 137 -0.35 10.73 4.00
CA LEU A 137 0.28 9.83 3.07
C LEU A 137 0.45 10.69 1.83
N ASP A 138 1.69 11.13 1.66
CA ASP A 138 2.15 12.00 0.60
C ASP A 138 2.15 11.28 -0.77
N LEU A 139 1.05 10.60 -1.08
CA LEU A 139 0.62 10.23 -2.42
C LEU A 139 0.46 11.49 -3.31
N ARG A 140 0.54 12.69 -2.71
CA ARG A 140 0.56 13.98 -3.38
C ARG A 140 1.97 14.53 -3.65
N ASP A 141 3.06 13.98 -3.12
CA ASP A 141 4.37 14.64 -3.32
C ASP A 141 4.90 14.53 -4.77
N TYR A 142 4.50 13.49 -5.50
CA TYR A 142 4.77 13.41 -6.95
C TYR A 142 3.93 14.42 -7.75
N ALA A 143 2.73 14.72 -7.27
CA ALA A 143 1.86 15.75 -7.81
C ALA A 143 2.35 17.17 -7.44
N HIS A 144 3.12 17.31 -6.36
CA HIS A 144 3.66 18.57 -5.87
C HIS A 144 4.90 19.03 -6.62
N VAL A 145 5.81 18.12 -6.98
CA VAL A 145 6.95 18.44 -7.87
C VAL A 145 6.48 18.93 -9.24
N LEU A 146 5.30 18.47 -9.68
CA LEU A 146 4.67 18.83 -10.95
C LEU A 146 3.58 19.90 -10.84
N HIS A 147 3.37 20.53 -9.67
CA HIS A 147 2.31 21.52 -9.43
C HIS A 147 0.93 21.13 -10.01
N LEU A 148 0.48 19.87 -9.84
CA LEU A 148 -0.82 19.37 -10.34
C LEU A 148 -2.05 19.97 -9.62
N ARG A 149 -1.92 21.14 -8.97
CA ARG A 149 -2.95 21.72 -8.10
C ARG A 149 -4.04 22.49 -8.84
N GLU A 150 -3.87 22.83 -10.12
CA GLU A 150 -4.77 23.81 -10.77
C GLU A 150 -5.54 23.35 -12.02
N ASN A 151 -5.14 22.26 -12.69
CA ASN A 151 -5.94 21.46 -13.66
C ASN A 151 -5.08 20.40 -14.38
N PHE A 152 -3.77 20.36 -14.10
CA PHE A 152 -2.82 19.51 -14.81
C PHE A 152 -2.78 18.10 -14.23
N ALA A 153 -2.54 17.10 -15.08
CA ALA A 153 -2.39 15.70 -14.71
C ALA A 153 -1.32 15.02 -15.56
N VAL A 154 -0.74 13.94 -15.04
CA VAL A 154 0.06 13.00 -15.83
C VAL A 154 -0.83 11.84 -16.23
N GLY A 155 -1.01 11.64 -17.54
CA GLY A 155 -1.82 10.59 -18.13
C GLY A 155 -0.97 9.60 -18.92
N ARG A 156 -1.51 8.40 -19.16
CA ARG A 156 -1.00 7.48 -20.18
C ARG A 156 -2.08 7.27 -21.21
N VAL A 157 -1.74 7.49 -22.47
CA VAL A 157 -2.61 7.17 -23.60
C VAL A 157 -1.94 6.01 -24.32
N GLU A 158 -2.68 4.91 -24.46
CA GLU A 158 -2.30 3.87 -25.40
C GLU A 158 -2.52 4.45 -26.79
N GLY A 159 -1.51 4.40 -27.65
CA GLY A 159 -1.66 4.67 -29.08
C GLY A 159 -2.55 3.58 -29.65
N ALA A 160 -3.85 3.73 -29.43
CA ALA A 160 -4.87 2.75 -29.78
C ALA A 160 -4.70 2.41 -31.24
N GLU A 161 -4.73 1.13 -31.57
CA GLU A 161 -4.93 0.69 -32.94
C GLU A 161 -6.22 1.36 -33.46
N GLY A 162 -6.07 2.45 -34.24
CA GLY A 162 -7.17 3.30 -34.68
C GLY A 162 -7.10 4.78 -34.29
N SER A 163 -6.16 5.19 -33.43
CA SER A 163 -5.91 6.61 -33.14
C SER A 163 -5.17 7.30 -34.29
N ASP A 164 -5.53 8.55 -34.59
CA ASP A 164 -4.97 9.38 -35.66
C ASP A 164 -3.50 9.80 -35.39
N TRP A 165 -2.79 9.10 -34.50
CA TRP A 165 -1.45 9.40 -34.00
C TRP A 165 -0.38 8.47 -34.57
N SER A 166 -0.77 7.29 -35.04
CA SER A 166 0.15 6.30 -35.59
C SER A 166 0.87 6.83 -36.84
N GLY A 167 2.20 6.75 -36.84
CA GLY A 167 3.05 7.21 -37.94
C GLY A 167 3.26 8.73 -37.99
N LYS A 168 2.62 9.50 -37.11
CA LYS A 168 2.85 10.95 -36.98
C LYS A 168 4.01 11.24 -36.04
N THR A 169 4.76 12.29 -36.34
CA THR A 169 5.81 12.81 -35.46
C THR A 169 5.20 13.70 -34.39
N LEU A 170 5.84 13.80 -33.22
CA LEU A 170 5.35 14.68 -32.14
C LEU A 170 5.17 16.14 -32.60
N LYS A 171 6.03 16.61 -33.49
CA LYS A 171 5.94 17.94 -34.13
C LYS A 171 4.67 18.11 -34.96
N SER A 172 4.25 17.07 -35.68
CA SER A 172 3.03 17.11 -36.50
C SER A 172 1.74 17.05 -35.67
N LEU A 173 1.79 16.44 -34.49
CA LEU A 173 0.66 16.38 -33.55
C LEU A 173 0.44 17.69 -32.81
N ASN A 174 1.48 18.53 -32.69
CA ASN A 174 1.43 19.84 -32.06
C ASN A 174 0.75 19.85 -30.68
N LEU A 175 0.95 18.79 -29.90
CA LEU A 175 0.39 18.63 -28.55
C LEU A 175 0.67 19.81 -27.60
N PRO A 176 1.83 20.51 -27.68
CA PRO A 176 2.07 21.69 -26.86
C PRO A 176 1.05 22.81 -27.08
N SER A 177 0.46 22.92 -28.27
CA SER A 177 -0.59 23.92 -28.55
C SER A 177 -1.91 23.64 -27.82
N LEU A 178 -2.12 22.38 -27.41
CA LEU A 178 -3.25 21.93 -26.58
C LEU A 178 -2.92 21.96 -25.07
N GLY A 179 -1.75 22.51 -24.69
CA GLY A 179 -1.29 22.50 -23.30
C GLY A 179 -0.81 21.13 -22.83
N ILE A 180 -0.44 20.23 -23.75
CA ILE A 180 -0.03 18.86 -23.45
C ILE A 180 1.42 18.64 -23.88
N ASN A 181 2.24 18.16 -22.96
CA ASN A 181 3.63 17.79 -23.18
C ASN A 181 3.80 16.26 -23.11
N VAL A 182 4.64 15.73 -24.00
CA VAL A 182 5.03 14.32 -23.96
C VAL A 182 6.25 14.17 -23.06
N LEU A 183 6.12 13.36 -22.02
CA LEU A 183 7.21 13.08 -21.08
C LEU A 183 8.06 11.88 -21.52
N GLY A 184 7.44 10.92 -22.20
CA GLY A 184 8.12 9.70 -22.63
C GLY A 184 7.23 8.79 -23.47
N ILE A 185 7.87 7.86 -24.18
CA ILE A 185 7.21 6.86 -25.02
C ILE A 185 7.73 5.48 -24.64
N GLU A 186 6.83 4.58 -24.26
CA GLU A 186 7.11 3.18 -24.02
C GLU A 186 6.68 2.39 -25.26
N ARG A 187 7.65 1.76 -25.93
CA ARG A 187 7.42 0.98 -27.15
C ARG A 187 6.93 -0.42 -26.80
N MET A 188 6.28 -1.08 -27.76
CA MET A 188 5.83 -2.48 -27.63
C MET A 188 6.97 -3.49 -27.39
N ASP A 189 8.20 -3.16 -27.82
CA ASP A 189 9.39 -3.98 -27.58
C ASP A 189 9.98 -3.83 -26.16
N GLY A 190 9.33 -3.02 -25.31
CA GLY A 190 9.78 -2.72 -23.94
C GLY A 190 10.84 -1.63 -23.84
N SER A 191 11.29 -1.05 -24.96
CA SER A 191 12.19 0.10 -24.93
C SER A 191 11.48 1.37 -24.49
N TYR A 192 12.20 2.23 -23.75
CA TYR A 192 11.69 3.50 -23.25
C TYR A 192 12.48 4.66 -23.86
N VAL A 193 11.78 5.59 -24.50
CA VAL A 193 12.33 6.86 -24.98
C VAL A 193 12.00 7.95 -23.97
N GLY A 194 12.98 8.34 -23.18
CA GLY A 194 12.89 9.48 -22.26
C GLY A 194 13.21 10.79 -22.97
N VAL A 195 12.35 11.81 -22.80
CA VAL A 195 12.48 13.13 -23.46
C VAL A 195 12.47 13.02 -24.99
N PRO A 196 11.37 12.57 -25.60
CA PRO A 196 11.27 12.48 -27.05
C PRO A 196 11.28 13.88 -27.68
N ASP A 197 11.95 14.00 -28.83
CA ASP A 197 12.01 15.23 -29.59
C ASP A 197 10.87 15.33 -30.61
N GLY A 198 10.75 16.49 -31.27
CA GLY A 198 9.71 16.73 -32.26
C GLY A 198 9.74 15.78 -33.46
N GLU A 199 10.91 15.20 -33.79
CA GLU A 199 11.09 14.29 -34.91
C GLU A 199 10.78 12.82 -34.53
N THR A 200 10.58 12.55 -33.25
CA THR A 200 10.21 11.22 -32.75
C THR A 200 8.83 10.83 -33.27
N ALA A 201 8.79 9.74 -34.05
CA ALA A 201 7.55 9.17 -34.58
C ALA A 201 6.90 8.18 -33.61
N LEU A 202 5.59 8.29 -33.45
CA LEU A 202 4.76 7.34 -32.72
C LEU A 202 4.44 6.12 -33.61
N LYS A 203 4.53 4.93 -33.03
CA LYS A 203 4.16 3.66 -33.67
C LYS A 203 2.84 3.16 -33.09
N ALA A 204 2.12 2.37 -33.86
CA ALA A 204 0.92 1.68 -33.36
C ALA A 204 1.27 0.81 -32.15
N GLY A 205 0.47 0.90 -31.09
CA GLY A 205 0.69 0.17 -29.83
C GLY A 205 1.68 0.84 -28.86
N ASP A 206 2.31 1.96 -29.22
CA ASP A 206 3.13 2.70 -28.26
C ASP A 206 2.27 3.24 -27.11
N ARG A 207 2.82 3.22 -25.89
CA ARG A 207 2.22 3.86 -24.71
C ARG A 207 2.89 5.20 -24.48
N VAL A 208 2.13 6.28 -24.59
CA VAL A 208 2.65 7.64 -24.49
C VAL A 208 2.32 8.23 -23.12
N VAL A 209 3.35 8.72 -22.42
CA VAL A 209 3.20 9.40 -21.13
C VAL A 209 3.05 10.89 -21.39
N LEU A 210 1.92 11.46 -20.98
CA LEU A 210 1.54 12.85 -21.22
C LEU A 210 1.47 13.62 -19.90
N PHE A 211 1.76 14.92 -19.97
CA PHE A 211 1.54 15.89 -18.90
C PHE A 211 0.82 17.10 -19.48
N GLY A 212 -0.35 17.43 -18.97
CA GLY A 212 -1.14 18.54 -19.51
C GLY A 212 -2.43 18.75 -18.75
N ASP A 213 -3.25 19.65 -19.25
CA ASP A 213 -4.59 19.91 -18.74
C ASP A 213 -5.46 18.63 -18.82
N ARG A 214 -6.16 18.31 -17.74
CA ARG A 214 -6.98 17.09 -17.63
C ARG A 214 -8.11 17.06 -18.66
N ASP A 215 -8.77 18.19 -18.89
CA ASP A 215 -9.94 18.25 -19.78
C ASP A 215 -9.53 18.06 -21.24
N GLU A 216 -8.33 18.51 -21.61
CA GLU A 216 -7.78 18.29 -22.95
C GLU A 216 -7.26 16.87 -23.13
N MET A 217 -6.68 16.24 -22.09
CA MET A 217 -6.28 14.83 -22.17
C MET A 217 -7.47 13.87 -22.29
N ASP A 218 -8.59 14.15 -21.61
CA ASP A 218 -9.80 13.33 -21.68
C ASP A 218 -10.47 13.40 -23.08
N ARG A 219 -10.16 14.42 -23.90
CA ARG A 219 -10.60 14.51 -25.30
C ARG A 219 -9.74 13.71 -26.28
N LEU A 220 -8.56 13.25 -25.85
CA LEU A 220 -7.60 12.52 -26.68
C LEU A 220 -7.68 11.00 -26.54
N GLY A 221 -8.33 10.50 -25.47
CA GLY A 221 -8.62 9.08 -25.26
C GLY A 221 -9.99 8.67 -25.79
#